data_AF-A0A7K0ML11-F1
#
_entry.id   AF-A0A7K0ML11-F1
#
_cell.length_a   1.000
_cell.length_b   1.000
_cell.length_c   1.000
_cell.angle_alpha   90.00
_cell.angle_beta   90.00
_cell.angle_gamma   90.00
#
_symmetry.space_group_name_H-M   'P 1'
#
loop_
_entity.id
_entity.type
_entity.pdbx_description
1 polymer ?
#
loop_
_entity_poly.entity_id
_entity_poly.type
_entity_poly.pdbx_seq_one_letter_code
_entity_poly.pdbx_strand_id
1 'polypeptide(L)'
;MSVTPVVRDLVDPYGRTIRDLRISVTDRCNFRCTYCMPAEGMVWLPKAEVLSFEEIERLARIVVEHYGVDGIRLTGGEPTMRA
;
A
#
# COMPACT_ATOMS: atom_id res chain seq x y z
N MET A 1 -17.80 24.75 -3.30
CA MET A 1 -18.93 23.90 -2.87
C MET A 1 -18.32 22.64 -2.27
N SER A 2 -18.37 22.49 -0.95
CA SER A 2 -17.82 21.32 -0.26
C SER A 2 -18.83 20.17 -0.42
N VAL A 3 -18.50 19.19 -1.25
CA VAL A 3 -19.25 17.93 -1.32
C VAL A 3 -18.64 17.03 -0.25
N THR A 4 -19.35 16.83 0.85
CA THR A 4 -18.93 15.85 1.86
C THR A 4 -19.09 14.46 1.27
N PRO A 5 -18.02 13.65 1.13
CA PRO A 5 -18.13 12.32 0.57
C PRO A 5 -18.98 11.44 1.50
N VAL A 6 -19.90 10.68 0.91
CA VAL A 6 -20.66 9.65 1.64
C VAL A 6 -19.74 8.45 1.81
N VAL A 7 -19.27 8.23 3.03
CA VAL A 7 -18.46 7.07 3.39
C VAL A 7 -19.33 5.82 3.37
N ARG A 8 -18.87 4.77 2.68
CA ARG A 8 -19.52 3.45 2.63
C ARG A 8 -18.53 2.39 3.08
N ASP A 9 -18.90 1.56 4.04
CA ASP A 9 -18.01 0.50 4.50
C ASP A 9 -17.77 -0.54 3.39
N LEU A 10 -16.50 -0.91 3.18
CA LEU A 10 -16.13 -2.07 2.38
C LEU A 10 -16.23 -3.32 3.25
N VAL A 11 -17.29 -4.10 3.02
CA VAL A 11 -17.55 -5.34 3.74
C VAL A 11 -17.29 -6.51 2.80
N ASP A 12 -16.47 -7.46 3.25
CA ASP A 12 -16.17 -8.66 2.48
C ASP A 12 -17.24 -9.76 2.66
N PRO A 13 -17.17 -10.88 1.92
CA PRO A 13 -18.15 -11.96 2.04
C PRO A 13 -18.20 -12.66 3.41
N TYR A 14 -17.21 -12.44 4.28
CA TYR A 14 -17.17 -12.97 5.65
C TYR A 14 -17.70 -11.96 6.68
N GLY A 15 -18.21 -10.81 6.24
CA GLY A 15 -18.75 -9.77 7.11
C GLY A 15 -17.69 -8.90 7.79
N ARG A 16 -16.42 -8.95 7.35
CA ARG A 16 -15.35 -8.12 7.90
C ARG A 16 -15.37 -6.76 7.23
N THR A 17 -15.29 -5.70 8.03
CA THR A 17 -15.13 -4.33 7.50
C THR A 17 -13.66 -4.00 7.31
N ILE A 18 -13.28 -3.56 6.11
CA ILE A 18 -11.91 -3.16 5.80
C ILE A 18 -11.65 -1.79 6.40
N ARG A 19 -10.62 -1.70 7.26
CA ARG A 19 -10.17 -0.46 7.93
C ARG A 19 -8.71 -0.09 7.64
N ASP A 20 -7.91 -1.07 7.21
CA ASP A 20 -6.47 -0.89 6.99
C ASP A 20 -6.09 -1.03 5.51
N LEU A 21 -5.28 -0.09 5.03
CA LEU A 21 -4.58 -0.15 3.74
C LEU A 21 -3.07 -0.35 3.97
N ARG A 22 -2.54 -1.50 3.53
CA ARG A 22 -1.10 -1.75 3.48
C ARG A 22 -0.56 -1.42 2.09
N ILE A 23 0.35 -0.47 2.01
CA ILE A 23 0.94 -0.02 0.75
C ILE A 23 2.38 -0.52 0.70
N SER A 24 2.71 -1.34 -0.30
CA SER A 24 4.08 -1.76 -0.59
C SER A 24 4.72 -0.74 -1.53
N VAL A 25 5.64 0.09 -1.04
CA VAL A 25 6.21 1.22 -1.81
C VAL A 25 7.43 0.83 -2.65
N THR A 26 8.04 -0.32 -2.35
CA THR A 26 9.17 -0.87 -3.10
C THR A 26 9.27 -2.36 -2.86
N ASP A 27 9.81 -3.09 -3.80
CA ASP A 27 10.19 -4.50 -3.67
C ASP A 27 11.64 -4.69 -3.19
N ARG A 28 12.46 -3.63 -3.21
CA ARG A 28 13.87 -3.66 -2.79
C ARG A 28 14.02 -3.70 -1.28
N CYS A 29 15.02 -4.43 -0.79
CA CYS A 29 15.43 -4.44 0.61
C CYS A 29 16.95 -4.42 0.74
N ASN A 30 17.46 -3.77 1.78
CA ASN A 30 18.88 -3.74 2.14
C ASN A 30 19.33 -5.02 2.88
N PHE A 31 18.42 -5.88 3.31
CA PHE A 31 18.71 -7.18 3.94
C PHE A 31 18.33 -8.38 3.07
N ARG A 32 18.85 -9.55 3.45
CA ARG A 32 18.59 -10.87 2.86
C ARG A 32 18.20 -11.87 3.95
N CYS A 33 17.08 -11.60 4.60
CA CYS A 33 16.60 -12.44 5.70
C CYS A 33 16.17 -13.81 5.15
N THR A 34 16.69 -14.90 5.72
CA THR A 34 16.48 -16.28 5.23
C THR A 34 15.01 -16.70 5.07
N TYR A 35 14.10 -16.09 5.83
CA TYR A 35 12.66 -16.39 5.81
C TYR A 35 11.83 -15.43 4.95
N CYS A 36 12.44 -14.40 4.37
CA CYS A 36 11.74 -13.34 3.64
C CYS A 36 12.35 -13.06 2.27
N MET A 37 13.68 -12.91 2.21
CA MET A 37 14.40 -12.59 0.99
C MET A 37 15.63 -13.48 0.88
N PRO A 38 15.62 -14.46 -0.03
CA PRO A 38 16.69 -15.45 -0.14
C PRO A 38 18.01 -14.80 -0.55
N ALA A 39 19.13 -15.46 -0.29
CA ALA A 39 20.47 -14.87 -0.43
C ALA A 39 20.79 -14.48 -1.88
N GLU A 40 20.29 -15.25 -2.84
CA GLU A 40 20.32 -15.01 -4.27
C GLU A 40 19.54 -13.74 -4.70
N GLY A 41 18.74 -13.17 -3.82
CA GLY A 41 17.92 -11.98 -4.09
C GLY A 41 16.68 -12.29 -4.91
N MET A 42 16.06 -11.23 -5.43
CA MET A 42 14.85 -11.30 -6.25
C MET A 42 15.05 -10.46 -7.50
N VAL A 43 14.29 -10.75 -8.57
CA VAL A 43 14.24 -9.87 -9.74
C VAL A 43 13.42 -8.64 -9.36
N TRP A 44 14.06 -7.47 -9.38
CA TRP A 44 13.39 -6.23 -9.03
C TRP A 44 12.49 -5.74 -10.15
N LEU A 45 11.35 -5.17 -9.78
CA LEU A 45 10.46 -4.46 -10.68
C LEU A 45 11.19 -3.26 -11.30
N PRO A 46 11.01 -3.04 -12.62
CA PRO A 46 11.39 -1.78 -13.24
C PRO A 46 10.72 -0.60 -12.54
N LYS A 47 11.41 0.53 -12.41
CA LYS A 47 10.88 1.71 -11.70
C LYS A 47 9.53 2.18 -12.27
N ALA A 48 9.34 2.04 -13.58
CA ALA A 48 8.11 2.42 -14.28
C ALA A 48 6.91 1.52 -13.96
N GLU A 49 7.12 0.33 -13.41
CA GLU A 49 6.04 -0.59 -13.01
C GLU A 49 5.63 -0.43 -11.55
N VAL A 50 6.35 0.39 -10.78
CA VAL A 50 5.97 0.69 -9.40
C VAL A 50 5.23 2.02 -9.36
N LEU A 51 4.09 2.04 -8.67
CA LEU A 51 3.25 3.23 -8.52
C LEU A 51 4.07 4.46 -8.12
N SER A 52 3.73 5.60 -8.72
CA SER A 52 4.24 6.90 -8.31
C SER A 52 3.65 7.32 -6.95
N PHE A 53 4.22 8.35 -6.32
CA PHE A 53 3.67 8.86 -5.07
C PHE A 53 2.29 9.50 -5.27
N GLU A 54 2.07 10.14 -6.41
CA GLU A 54 0.78 10.73 -6.80
C GLU A 54 -0.29 9.65 -7.01
N GLU A 55 0.07 8.51 -7.59
CA GLU A 55 -0.84 7.38 -7.74
C GLU A 55 -1.20 6.74 -6.39
N ILE A 56 -0.19 6.55 -5.52
CA ILE A 56 -0.38 6.07 -4.15
C ILE A 56 -1.29 7.01 -3.36
N GLU A 57 -1.02 8.31 -3.40
CA GLU A 57 -1.78 9.35 -2.71
C GLU A 57 -3.23 9.40 -3.22
N ARG A 58 -3.43 9.32 -4.54
CA ARG A 58 -4.76 9.23 -5.14
C ARG A 58 -5.53 8.01 -4.62
N LEU A 59 -4.91 6.83 -4.59
CA LEU A 59 -5.55 5.61 -4.13
C LEU A 59 -5.87 5.66 -2.62
N ALA A 60 -4.92 6.12 -1.81
CA ALA A 60 -5.09 6.31 -0.37
C ALA A 60 -6.27 7.25 -0.06
N ARG A 61 -6.33 8.38 -0.77
CA ARG A 61 -7.43 9.35 -0.62
C ARG A 61 -8.79 8.73 -0.93
N ILE A 62 -8.90 8.00 -2.04
CA ILE A 62 -10.16 7.34 -2.42
C ILE A 62 -10.65 6.40 -1.31
N VAL A 63 -9.76 5.59 -0.73
CA VAL A 63 -10.17 4.62 0.30
C VAL A 63 -10.48 5.25 1.65
N VAL A 64 -9.76 6.32 2.03
CA VAL A 64 -10.04 7.05 3.27
C VAL A 64 -11.35 7.84 3.14
N GLU A 65 -11.55 8.57 2.04
CA GLU A 65 -12.71 9.46 1.86
C GLU A 65 -14.01 8.71 1.56
N HIS A 66 -13.96 7.59 0.84
CA HIS A 66 -15.17 6.89 0.39
C HIS A 66 -15.42 5.56 1.09
N TYR A 67 -14.40 4.94 1.68
CA TYR A 67 -14.47 3.53 2.08
C TYR A 67 -14.16 3.23 3.55
N GLY A 68 -13.99 4.28 4.37
CA GLY A 68 -13.89 4.14 5.82
C GLY A 68 -12.59 3.50 6.30
N VAL A 69 -11.54 3.52 5.47
CA VAL A 69 -10.18 3.17 5.87
C VAL A 69 -9.63 4.27 6.78
N ASP A 70 -9.12 3.90 7.95
CA ASP A 70 -8.55 4.82 8.94
C ASP A 70 -7.09 4.49 9.31
N GLY A 71 -6.57 3.34 8.84
CA GLY A 71 -5.18 2.92 8.98
C GLY A 71 -4.45 2.83 7.65
N ILE A 72 -3.29 3.50 7.53
CA ILE A 72 -2.36 3.32 6.40
C ILE A 72 -1.01 2.84 6.92
N ARG A 73 -0.52 1.72 6.38
CA ARG A 73 0.80 1.17 6.70
C ARG A 73 1.68 1.12 5.46
N LEU A 74 2.77 1.89 5.48
CA LEU A 74 3.80 1.83 4.46
C LEU A 74 4.77 0.68 4.72
N THR A 75 4.96 -0.15 3.70
CA THR A 75 5.79 -1.36 3.72
C THR A 75 6.51 -1.52 2.38
N GLY A 76 7.17 -2.65 2.14
CA GLY A 76 7.87 -2.92 0.89
C GLY A 76 8.58 -4.26 0.93
N GLY A 77 9.77 -4.30 0.36
CA GLY A 77 10.95 -4.77 1.07
C GLY A 77 11.24 -3.82 2.24
N GLU A 78 12.23 -2.94 2.10
CA GLU A 78 12.54 -1.92 3.10
C GLU A 78 12.01 -0.54 2.64
N PRO A 79 10.98 0.03 3.30
CA PRO A 79 10.36 1.30 2.89
C PRO A 79 11.33 2.47 2.74
N THR A 80 12.34 2.54 3.62
CA THR A 80 13.31 3.64 3.62
C THR A 80 14.27 3.64 2.43
N MET A 81 14.27 2.56 1.63
CA MET A 81 15.03 2.47 0.38
C MET A 81 14.31 3.12 -0.81
N ARG A 82 13.04 3.53 -0.66
CA ARG A 82 12.27 4.17 -1.74
C ARG A 82 12.67 5.65 -1.85
N ALA A 83 13.33 5.99 -2.95
CA ALA A 83 13.72 7.34 -3.35
C ALA A 83 12.91 7.86 -4.55
#